data_AF-A0A8T5L6R6-F1
#
_entry.id   AF-A0A8T5L6R6-F1
#
_cell.length_a   1.000
_cell.length_b   1.000
_cell.length_c   1.000
_cell.angle_alpha   90.00
_cell.angle_beta   90.00
_cell.angle_gamma   90.00
#
_symmetry.space_group_name_H-M   'P 1'
#
loop_
_entity.id
_entity.type
_entity.pdbx_description
1 polymer ?
#
loop_
_entity_poly.entity_id
_entity_poly.type
_entity_poly.pdbx_seq_one_letter_code
_entity_poly.pdbx_strand_id
1 'polypeptide(L)' 'MSKFIITNVVSSADLEDCVLCHTQTSVLKQTPIQERRFYVEGAGQLCEGCYKETYGK' A
#
# COMPACT_ATOMS: atom_id res chain seq x y z
N MET A 1 -8.50 24.91 -24.37
CA MET A 1 -7.59 23.77 -24.62
C MET A 1 -6.34 23.97 -23.76
N SER A 2 -6.36 23.53 -22.50
CA SER A 2 -5.17 23.61 -21.65
C SER A 2 -4.74 22.19 -21.31
N LYS A 3 -3.50 21.88 -21.70
CA LYS A 3 -2.85 20.57 -21.57
C LYS A 3 -2.80 20.17 -20.10
N PHE A 4 -3.61 19.18 -19.72
CA PHE A 4 -3.50 18.45 -18.46
C PHE A 4 -2.20 17.64 -18.51
N ILE A 5 -1.15 18.10 -17.85
CA ILE A 5 0.07 17.31 -17.64
C ILE A 5 -0.02 16.73 -16.23
N ILE A 6 -0.65 15.57 -16.09
CA ILE A 6 -0.57 14.77 -14.87
C ILE A 6 0.70 13.93 -14.99
N THR A 7 1.87 14.53 -14.74
CA THR A 7 3.03 13.74 -14.35
C THR A 7 2.80 13.32 -12.90
N ASN A 8 2.35 12.09 -12.71
CA ASN A 8 2.10 11.48 -11.41
C ASN A 8 3.44 11.32 -10.68
N VAL A 9 3.87 12.37 -9.99
CA VAL A 9 5.04 12.32 -9.09
C VAL A 9 4.56 11.61 -7.82
N VAL A 10 4.73 10.30 -7.78
CA VAL A 10 4.48 9.51 -6.57
C VAL A 10 5.59 9.81 -5.56
N SER A 11 5.27 10.53 -4.50
CA SER A 11 6.19 10.76 -3.38
C SER A 11 6.22 9.49 -2.51
N SER A 12 7.36 9.19 -1.88
CA SER A 12 7.44 8.07 -0.92
C SER A 12 6.41 8.22 0.22
N ALA A 13 5.95 9.44 0.53
CA ALA A 13 4.89 9.66 1.51
C ALA A 13 3.51 9.06 1.11
N ASP A 14 3.33 8.72 -0.18
CA ASP A 14 2.09 8.21 -0.75
C ASP A 14 1.97 6.68 -0.67
N LEU A 15 2.98 5.99 -0.14
CA LEU A 15 2.94 4.55 0.09
C LEU A 15 2.43 4.22 1.49
N GLU A 16 1.73 3.10 1.61
CA GLU A 16 1.28 2.56 2.89
C GLU A 16 2.44 1.90 3.63
N ASP A 17 2.42 1.98 4.95
CA ASP A 17 3.38 1.29 5.81
C ASP A 17 2.77 0.02 6.39
N CYS A 18 3.60 -1.01 6.57
CA CYS A 18 3.18 -2.24 7.23
C CYS A 18 2.77 -1.96 8.67
N VAL A 19 1.56 -2.32 9.08
CA VAL A 19 1.09 -2.07 10.45
C VAL A 19 1.82 -2.89 11.53
N LEU A 20 2.55 -3.94 11.14
CA LEU A 20 3.31 -4.78 12.08
C LEU A 20 4.78 -4.37 12.21
N CYS A 21 5.47 -4.14 11.10
CA CYS A 21 6.92 -3.86 11.11
C CYS A 21 7.27 -2.43 10.70
N HIS A 22 6.28 -1.62 10.31
CA HIS A 22 6.43 -0.23 9.85
C HIS A 22 7.32 -0.03 8.62
N THR A 23 7.71 -1.10 7.93
CA THR A 23 8.37 -0.99 6.64
C THR A 23 7.38 -0.50 5.59
N GLN A 24 7.81 0.49 4.81
CA GLN A 24 7.09 1.00 3.66
C GLN A 24 6.80 -0.12 2.65
N THR A 25 5.56 -0.17 2.18
CA THR A 25 5.12 -1.15 1.17
C THR A 25 5.17 -0.57 -0.23
N SER A 26 4.87 -1.38 -1.24
CA SER A 26 4.67 -0.94 -2.63
C SER A 26 3.22 -0.51 -2.95
N VAL A 27 2.35 -0.51 -1.95
CA VAL A 27 0.92 -0.15 -2.10
C VAL A 27 0.75 1.34 -1.85
N LEU A 28 0.08 2.04 -2.77
CA LEU A 28 -0.21 3.46 -2.59
C LEU A 28 -1.42 3.66 -1.67
N LYS A 29 -1.39 4.71 -0.84
CA LYS A 29 -2.49 5.11 0.04
C LYS A 29 -3.79 5.42 -0.71
N GLN A 30 -3.68 5.81 -1.98
CA GLN A 30 -4.81 6.09 -2.86
C GLN A 30 -5.39 4.85 -3.54
N THR A 31 -4.68 3.71 -3.54
CA THR A 31 -5.19 2.47 -4.13
C THR A 31 -6.45 2.04 -3.38
N PRO A 32 -7.58 1.75 -4.07
CA PRO A 32 -8.79 1.24 -3.43
C PRO A 32 -8.50 -0.01 -2.61
N ILE A 33 -9.16 -0.16 -1.45
CA ILE A 33 -8.90 -1.26 -0.51
C ILE A 33 -9.01 -2.64 -1.19
N GLN A 34 -9.99 -2.81 -2.07
CA GLN A 34 -10.26 -4.04 -2.79
C GLN A 34 -9.12 -4.46 -3.75
N GLU A 35 -8.26 -3.51 -4.13
CA GLU A 35 -7.12 -3.72 -5.02
C GLU A 35 -5.79 -3.84 -4.27
N ARG A 36 -5.78 -3.60 -2.94
CA ARG A 36 -4.57 -3.67 -2.12
C ARG A 36 -4.20 -5.11 -1.84
N ARG A 37 -3.07 -5.55 -2.39
CA ARG A 37 -2.47 -6.82 -1.99
C ARG A 37 -2.04 -6.78 -0.53
N PHE A 38 -2.30 -7.85 0.20
CA PHE A 38 -1.90 -8.02 1.61
C PHE A 38 -2.53 -7.01 2.58
N TYR A 39 -3.62 -6.34 2.19
CA TYR A 39 -4.44 -5.59 3.11
C TYR A 39 -5.36 -6.54 3.88
N VAL A 40 -5.43 -6.36 5.20
CA VAL A 40 -6.29 -7.15 6.08
C VAL A 40 -7.39 -6.23 6.60
N GLU A 41 -8.63 -6.56 6.25
CA GLU A 41 -9.80 -5.78 6.67
C GLU A 41 -9.85 -5.67 8.20
N GLY A 42 -9.95 -4.42 8.70
CA GLY A 42 -9.94 -4.12 10.13
C GLY A 42 -8.58 -4.08 10.82
N ALA A 43 -7.50 -4.57 10.19
CA ALA A 43 -6.14 -4.51 10.75
C ALA A 43 -5.23 -3.51 10.02
N GLY A 44 -5.40 -3.36 8.70
CA GLY A 44 -4.62 -2.44 7.87
C GLY A 44 -3.68 -3.13 6.88
N GLN A 45 -2.75 -2.37 6.30
CA GLN A 45 -1.82 -2.85 5.29
C GLN A 45 -0.66 -3.64 5.91
N LEU A 46 -0.33 -4.81 5.34
CA LEU A 46 0.88 -5.55 5.67
C LEU A 46 1.87 -5.55 4.50
N CYS A 47 3.16 -5.67 4.81
CA CYS A 47 4.14 -6.09 3.81
C CYS A 47 3.97 -7.59 3.52
N GLU A 48 4.46 -8.03 2.36
CA GLU A 48 4.36 -9.44 1.95
C GLU A 48 4.95 -10.41 2.97
N GLY A 49 6.08 -10.05 3.61
CA GLY A 49 6.75 -10.88 4.61
C GLY A 49 5.87 -11.11 5.85
N CYS A 50 5.37 -10.03 6.45
CA CYS A 50 4.48 -10.11 7.61
C CYS A 50 3.15 -10.80 7.29
N TYR A 51 2.60 -10.58 6.09
CA TYR A 51 1.40 -11.27 5.65
C TYR A 51 1.63 -12.79 5.58
N LYS A 52 2.73 -13.23 4.94
CA LYS A 52 3.09 -14.65 4.84
C LYS A 52 3.37 -15.29 6.19
N GLU A 53 4.07 -14.59 7.09
CA GLU A 53 4.34 -15.09 8.45
C GLU A 53 3.05 -15.27 9.26
N THR A 54 2.09 -14.35 9.10
CA THR A 54 0.83 -14.37 9.86
C THR A 54 -0.19 -15.37 9.28
N TYR A 55 -0.33 -15.43 7.95
CA TYR A 55 -1.42 -16.14 7.25
C TYR A 55 -0.98 -17.25 6.30
N GLY A 56 0.31 -17.40 6.01
CA GLY A 56 0.83 -18.35 5.01
C GLY A 56 0.88 -19.81 5.48
N LYS A 57 -0.11 -20.27 6.25
CA LYS A 57 -0.24 -21.67 6.72
C LYS A 57 -0.94 -22.55 5.69
#